data_AF-A0A5D2E4U7-F1
#
_entry.id   AF-A0A5D2E4U7-F1
#
_cell.length_a   1.000
_cell.length_b   1.000
_cell.length_c   1.000
_cell.angle_alpha   90.00
_cell.angle_beta   90.00
_cell.angle_gamma   90.00
#
_symmetry.space_group_name_H-M   'P 1'
#
loop_
_entity.id
_entity.type
_entity.pdbx_description
1 polymer ?
#
loop_
_entity_poly.entity_id
_entity_poly.type
_entity_poly.pdbx_seq_one_letter_code
_entity_poly.pdbx_strand_id
1 'polypeptide(L)'
;MCSSLRRVVLTSSSSAVRVKHDIHSNTPLDDSSWSSLQLCQSLELWYALAKAQAEKAAWEFCTENKIDLVTVLPAFVVGPSLPPDLCSTASDVLALLKGETEQFQWNGRMGYIYIDDVALCHILVYEHEGASGRYLCSSMVIDHDELVSILSAR
;
A
#
# COMPACT_ATOMS: atom_id res chain seq x y z
N MET A 1 -12.64 8.69 28.89
CA MET A 1 -11.96 8.52 27.59
C MET A 1 -10.98 9.68 27.43
N CYS A 2 -9.75 9.42 26.99
CA CYS A 2 -8.68 10.41 26.94
C CYS A 2 -9.07 11.55 25.99
N SER A 3 -9.31 12.75 26.51
CA SER A 3 -9.82 13.91 25.76
C SER A 3 -8.76 14.58 24.86
N SER A 4 -7.61 13.95 24.63
CA SER A 4 -6.48 14.50 23.88
C SER A 4 -6.28 13.88 22.49
N LEU A 5 -6.88 12.73 22.19
CA LEU A 5 -6.72 12.08 20.88
C LEU A 5 -7.70 12.67 19.87
N ARG A 6 -7.18 13.24 18.77
CA ARG A 6 -8.00 13.83 17.70
C ARG A 6 -8.33 12.83 16.58
N ARG A 7 -7.32 12.14 16.06
CA ARG A 7 -7.41 11.24 14.91
C ARG A 7 -6.30 10.20 14.97
N VAL A 8 -6.59 9.00 14.50
CA VAL A 8 -5.61 7.95 14.21
C VAL A 8 -5.42 7.87 12.70
N VAL A 9 -4.17 7.92 12.25
CA VAL A 9 -3.81 7.62 10.86
C VAL A 9 -3.10 6.28 10.84
N LEU A 10 -3.70 5.29 10.19
CA LEU A 10 -3.17 3.93 10.12
C LEU A 10 -2.56 3.65 8.74
N THR A 11 -1.32 3.17 8.74
CA THR A 11 -0.69 2.66 7.52
C THR A 11 -1.19 1.24 7.22
N SER A 12 -2.08 1.14 6.25
CA SER A 12 -2.49 -0.14 5.64
C SER A 12 -1.53 -0.47 4.47
N SER A 13 -2.04 -0.90 3.31
CA SER A 13 -1.26 -1.22 2.12
C SER A 13 -2.15 -1.30 0.90
N SER A 14 -1.65 -0.93 -0.29
CA SER A 14 -2.31 -1.21 -1.57
C SER A 14 -2.63 -2.71 -1.78
N SER A 15 -1.93 -3.61 -1.08
CA SER A 15 -2.24 -5.05 -1.07
C SER A 15 -3.63 -5.36 -0.48
N ALA A 16 -4.21 -4.46 0.32
CA ALA A 16 -5.58 -4.58 0.82
C ALA A 16 -6.64 -4.21 -0.24
N VAL A 17 -6.23 -3.77 -1.44
CA VAL A 17 -7.11 -3.27 -2.52
C VAL A 17 -7.02 -4.14 -3.78
N ARG A 18 -5.84 -4.69 -4.07
CA ARG A 18 -5.44 -5.25 -5.36
C ARG A 18 -5.98 -6.63 -5.70
N VAL A 19 -6.18 -7.51 -4.72
CA VAL A 19 -6.45 -8.93 -4.99
C VAL A 19 -7.93 -9.13 -5.31
N LYS A 20 -8.28 -9.29 -6.58
CA LYS A 20 -9.66 -9.45 -7.05
C LYS A 20 -9.79 -10.65 -8.00
N HIS A 21 -10.99 -11.23 -8.07
CA HIS A 21 -11.30 -12.33 -8.98
C HIS A 21 -11.31 -11.88 -10.44
N ASP A 22 -11.72 -10.64 -10.71
CA ASP A 22 -11.72 -10.07 -12.05
C ASP A 22 -10.52 -9.13 -12.24
N ILE A 23 -9.40 -9.73 -12.66
CA ILE A 23 -8.14 -9.05 -12.98
C ILE A 23 -8.18 -8.33 -14.34
N HIS A 24 -9.19 -8.59 -15.17
CA HIS A 24 -9.37 -7.98 -16.49
C HIS A 24 -10.49 -6.94 -16.54
N SER A 25 -11.15 -6.70 -15.41
CA SER A 25 -12.14 -5.64 -15.30
C SER A 25 -11.48 -4.29 -15.63
N ASN A 26 -12.08 -3.53 -16.54
CA ASN A 26 -11.71 -2.13 -16.79
C ASN A 26 -12.04 -1.19 -15.62
N THR A 27 -12.52 -1.72 -14.49
CA THR A 27 -12.83 -0.92 -13.30
C THR A 27 -11.53 -0.48 -12.63
N PRO A 28 -11.27 0.83 -12.55
CA PRO A 28 -10.11 1.33 -11.83
C PRO A 28 -10.12 0.87 -10.36
N LEU A 29 -8.94 0.59 -9.82
CA LEU A 29 -8.78 0.41 -8.38
C LEU A 29 -8.76 1.78 -7.72
N ASP A 30 -9.57 1.93 -6.69
CA ASP A 30 -9.68 3.15 -5.90
C ASP A 30 -9.79 2.83 -4.40
N ASP A 31 -9.99 3.87 -3.60
CA ASP A 31 -10.04 3.79 -2.14
C ASP A 31 -11.23 2.98 -1.60
N SER A 32 -12.26 2.78 -2.43
CA SER A 32 -13.42 1.96 -2.10
C SER A 32 -13.17 0.46 -2.29
N SER A 33 -12.12 0.10 -3.03
CA SER A 33 -11.84 -1.27 -3.42
C SER A 33 -11.20 -2.09 -2.29
N TRP A 34 -11.62 -3.36 -2.16
CA TRP A 34 -11.09 -4.30 -1.18
C TRP A 34 -10.60 -5.58 -1.85
N SER A 35 -9.53 -6.14 -1.29
CA SER A 35 -9.02 -7.44 -1.65
C SER A 35 -9.94 -8.56 -1.16
N SER A 36 -10.12 -9.58 -2.00
CA SER A 36 -10.83 -10.81 -1.67
C SER A 36 -10.00 -11.65 -0.70
N LEU A 37 -10.45 -11.74 0.55
CA LEU A 37 -9.77 -12.54 1.57
C LEU A 37 -9.72 -14.03 1.17
N GLN A 38 -10.78 -14.52 0.52
CA GLN A 38 -10.88 -15.90 0.03
C GLN A 38 -9.82 -16.16 -1.04
N LEU A 39 -9.65 -15.24 -1.99
CA LEU A 39 -8.64 -15.37 -3.04
C LEU A 39 -7.22 -15.25 -2.48
N CYS A 40 -7.01 -14.31 -1.54
CA CYS A 40 -5.73 -14.21 -0.85
C CYS A 40 -5.37 -15.52 -0.14
N GLN A 41 -6.35 -16.17 0.50
CA GLN A 41 -6.13 -17.44 1.18
C GLN A 41 -5.89 -18.60 0.19
N SER A 42 -6.67 -18.69 -0.89
CA SER A 42 -6.52 -19.78 -1.88
C SER A 42 -5.22 -19.70 -2.68
N LEU A 43 -4.69 -18.49 -2.88
CA LEU A 43 -3.41 -18.23 -3.56
C LEU A 43 -2.24 -18.07 -2.58
N GLU A 44 -2.47 -18.32 -1.28
CA GLU A 44 -1.43 -18.20 -0.24
C GLU A 44 -0.77 -16.80 -0.18
N LEU A 45 -1.50 -15.75 -0.56
CA LEU A 45 -1.06 -14.35 -0.50
C LEU A 45 -1.20 -13.80 0.92
N TRP A 46 -0.44 -14.38 1.85
CA TRP A 46 -0.56 -14.14 3.30
C TRP A 46 -0.39 -12.67 3.69
N TYR A 47 0.52 -11.95 3.04
CA TYR A 47 0.73 -10.52 3.32
C TYR A 47 -0.51 -9.68 2.95
N ALA A 48 -1.09 -9.93 1.78
CA ALA A 48 -2.30 -9.23 1.34
C ALA A 48 -3.50 -9.59 2.24
N LEU A 49 -3.63 -10.87 2.61
CA LEU A 49 -4.65 -11.34 3.56
C LEU A 49 -4.52 -10.61 4.91
N ALA A 50 -3.33 -10.62 5.49
CA ALA A 50 -3.06 -10.01 6.79
C ALA A 50 -3.31 -8.50 6.77
N LYS A 51 -2.85 -7.78 5.73
CA LYS A 51 -3.09 -6.34 5.61
C LYS A 51 -4.59 -6.01 5.46
N ALA A 52 -5.31 -6.77 4.65
CA ALA A 52 -6.75 -6.57 4.48
C ALA A 52 -7.54 -6.86 5.76
N GLN A 53 -7.20 -7.92 6.50
CA GLN A 53 -7.83 -8.26 7.77
C GLN A 53 -7.53 -7.23 8.87
N ALA A 54 -6.26 -6.81 8.98
CA ALA A 54 -5.85 -5.81 9.96
C ALA A 54 -6.55 -4.47 9.74
N GLU A 55 -6.70 -4.03 8.49
CA GLU A 55 -7.42 -2.79 8.17
C GLU A 55 -8.91 -2.90 8.54
N LYS A 56 -9.57 -4.01 8.21
CA LYS A 56 -10.98 -4.24 8.59
C LYS A 56 -11.18 -4.23 10.10
N ALA A 57 -10.32 -4.94 10.84
CA ALA A 57 -10.36 -4.97 12.30
C ALA A 57 -10.14 -3.59 12.91
N ALA A 58 -9.25 -2.78 12.33
CA ALA A 58 -9.06 -1.40 12.78
C ALA A 58 -10.30 -0.52 12.55
N TRP A 59 -10.97 -0.65 11.40
CA TRP A 59 -12.21 0.06 11.12
C TRP A 59 -13.34 -0.34 12.07
N GLU A 60 -13.52 -1.64 12.31
CA GLU A 60 -14.50 -2.18 13.26
C GLU A 60 -14.25 -1.60 14.67
N PHE A 61 -13.02 -1.76 15.17
CA PHE A 61 -12.64 -1.27 16.49
C PHE A 61 -12.83 0.25 16.63
N CYS A 62 -12.38 1.04 15.65
CA CYS A 62 -12.49 2.50 15.74
C CYS A 62 -13.95 2.96 15.64
N THR A 63 -14.77 2.30 14.83
CA THR A 63 -16.21 2.60 14.73
C THR A 63 -16.91 2.32 16.06
N GLU A 64 -16.67 1.15 16.67
CA GLU A 64 -17.26 0.78 17.96
C GLU A 64 -16.84 1.72 19.10
N ASN A 65 -15.60 2.20 19.06
CA ASN A 65 -15.03 3.05 20.10
C ASN A 65 -15.10 4.56 19.79
N LYS A 66 -15.77 4.95 18.68
CA LYS A 66 -15.92 6.34 18.24
C LYS A 66 -14.58 7.07 18.10
N ILE A 67 -13.59 6.37 17.54
CA ILE A 67 -12.26 6.92 17.22
C ILE A 67 -12.28 7.35 15.76
N ASP A 68 -11.90 8.59 15.49
CA ASP A 68 -11.69 9.08 14.12
C ASP A 68 -10.47 8.38 13.50
N LEU A 69 -10.72 7.58 12.46
CA LEU A 69 -9.73 6.78 11.76
C LEU A 69 -9.66 7.23 10.29
N VAL A 70 -8.43 7.39 9.81
CA VAL A 70 -8.10 7.46 8.39
C VAL A 70 -7.04 6.41 8.09
N THR A 71 -7.17 5.71 6.96
CA THR A 71 -6.14 4.76 6.51
C THR A 71 -5.42 5.28 5.28
N VAL A 72 -4.09 5.17 5.28
CA VAL A 72 -3.26 5.41 4.11
C VAL A 72 -2.80 4.05 3.58
N LEU A 73 -2.90 3.84 2.27
CA LEU A 73 -2.62 2.59 1.60
C LEU A 73 -1.48 2.81 0.60
N PRO A 74 -0.21 2.82 1.06
CA PRO A 74 0.92 2.99 0.15
C PRO A 74 0.98 1.88 -0.89
N ALA A 75 1.34 2.26 -2.11
CA ALA A 75 1.79 1.34 -3.14
C ALA A 75 3.22 0.85 -2.85
N PHE A 76 3.92 0.32 -3.85
CA PHE A 76 5.32 -0.10 -3.69
C PHE A 76 6.20 1.13 -3.40
N VAL A 77 6.74 1.21 -2.18
CA VAL A 77 7.45 2.39 -1.71
C VAL A 77 8.90 2.37 -2.18
N VAL A 78 9.32 3.42 -2.86
CA VAL A 78 10.69 3.65 -3.34
C VAL A 78 11.27 4.93 -2.74
N GLY A 79 12.60 4.99 -2.64
CA GLY A 79 13.30 6.18 -2.16
C GLY A 79 14.46 5.85 -1.22
N PRO A 80 15.15 6.87 -0.69
CA PRO A 80 16.27 6.69 0.21
C PRO A 80 15.83 6.02 1.51
N SER A 81 16.65 5.08 2.00
CA SER A 81 16.48 4.51 3.34
C SER A 81 17.22 5.36 4.37
N LEU A 82 16.50 5.77 5.42
CA LEU A 82 17.10 6.41 6.60
C LEU A 82 17.87 5.42 7.48
N PRO A 83 17.32 4.24 7.82
CA PRO A 83 18.09 3.23 8.55
C PRO A 83 19.14 2.56 7.64
N PRO A 84 20.22 2.01 8.23
CA PRO A 84 21.22 1.26 7.47
C PRO A 84 20.68 -0.06 6.91
N ASP A 85 19.68 -0.64 7.57
CA ASP A 85 19.00 -1.85 7.12
C ASP A 85 17.93 -1.51 6.08
N LEU A 86 17.94 -2.23 4.96
CA LEU A 86 16.95 -2.04 3.91
C LEU A 86 15.59 -2.59 4.35
N CYS A 87 14.53 -1.84 4.08
CA CYS A 87 13.17 -2.38 4.14
C CYS A 87 12.94 -3.38 3.01
N SER A 88 11.81 -4.10 3.04
CA SER A 88 11.48 -5.11 2.04
C SER A 88 11.50 -4.54 0.62
N THR A 89 10.81 -3.42 0.38
CA THR A 89 10.72 -2.84 -0.98
C THR A 89 12.06 -2.31 -1.49
N ALA A 90 12.91 -1.76 -0.63
CA ALA A 90 14.28 -1.37 -0.99
C ALA A 90 15.18 -2.59 -1.27
N SER A 91 14.98 -3.68 -0.52
CA SER A 91 15.68 -4.95 -0.76
C SER A 91 15.29 -5.56 -2.10
N ASP A 92 14.00 -5.53 -2.44
CA ASP A 92 13.49 -6.00 -3.73
C ASP A 92 14.14 -5.19 -4.87
N VAL A 93 14.16 -3.85 -4.78
CA VAL A 93 14.80 -3.00 -5.79
C VAL A 93 16.30 -3.32 -5.92
N LEU A 94 17.00 -3.57 -4.82
CA LEU A 94 18.40 -3.99 -4.87
C LEU A 94 18.57 -5.35 -5.55
N ALA A 95 17.70 -6.32 -5.27
CA ALA A 95 17.69 -7.63 -5.91
C ALA A 95 17.50 -7.48 -7.43
N LEU A 96 16.57 -6.63 -7.85
CA LEU A 96 16.37 -6.30 -9.27
C LEU A 96 17.65 -5.75 -9.92
N LEU A 97 18.35 -4.82 -9.26
CA LEU A 97 19.62 -4.27 -9.76
C LEU A 97 20.75 -5.28 -9.81
N LYS A 98 20.69 -6.35 -9.01
CA LYS A 98 21.62 -7.50 -9.06
C LYS A 98 21.25 -8.53 -10.13
N GLY A 99 20.12 -8.35 -10.83
CA GLY A 99 19.60 -9.29 -11.83
C GLY A 99 18.73 -10.41 -11.25
N GLU A 100 18.32 -10.31 -9.98
CA GLU A 100 17.43 -11.27 -9.33
C GLU A 100 15.96 -10.89 -9.62
N THR A 101 15.43 -11.33 -10.76
CA THR A 101 14.12 -10.87 -11.28
C THR A 101 12.92 -11.67 -10.78
N GLU A 102 13.12 -12.85 -10.17
CA GLU A 102 12.05 -13.78 -9.83
C GLU A 102 10.96 -13.12 -8.97
N GLN A 103 11.33 -12.32 -7.97
CA GLN A 103 10.35 -11.68 -7.07
C GLN A 103 9.49 -10.62 -7.78
N PHE A 104 10.05 -9.90 -8.74
CA PHE A 104 9.31 -8.88 -9.50
C PHE A 104 8.38 -9.48 -10.56
N GLN A 105 8.67 -10.68 -11.07
CA GLN A 105 7.81 -11.33 -12.07
C GLN A 105 6.41 -11.63 -11.51
N TRP A 106 6.31 -11.95 -10.22
CA TRP A 106 5.03 -12.22 -9.54
C TRP A 106 4.20 -10.96 -9.26
N ASN A 107 4.83 -9.78 -9.31
CA ASN A 107 4.20 -8.51 -8.99
C ASN A 107 3.35 -7.94 -10.13
N GLY A 108 3.60 -8.38 -11.37
CA GLY A 108 2.92 -7.90 -12.57
C GLY A 108 2.98 -6.37 -12.68
N ARG A 109 1.86 -5.77 -13.06
CA ARG A 109 1.71 -4.31 -13.08
C ARG A 109 1.35 -3.79 -11.69
N MET A 110 2.15 -2.87 -11.14
CA MET A 110 1.96 -2.38 -9.77
C MET A 110 2.15 -0.87 -9.63
N GLY A 111 1.49 -0.32 -8.61
CA GLY A 111 1.69 1.07 -8.21
C GLY A 111 3.02 1.29 -7.50
N TYR A 112 3.65 2.43 -7.75
CA TYR A 112 4.86 2.92 -7.08
C TYR A 112 4.60 4.28 -6.44
N ILE A 113 5.26 4.54 -5.32
CA ILE A 113 5.14 5.82 -4.60
C ILE A 113 6.48 6.16 -3.94
N TYR A 114 6.85 7.44 -3.96
CA TYR A 114 8.07 7.91 -3.31
C TYR A 114 7.85 8.06 -1.79
N ILE A 115 8.87 7.72 -0.99
CA ILE A 115 8.75 7.70 0.48
C ILE A 115 8.31 9.05 1.08
N ASP A 116 8.80 10.17 0.53
CA ASP A 116 8.43 11.49 1.04
C ASP A 116 6.95 11.81 0.75
N ASP A 117 6.40 11.32 -0.37
CA ASP A 117 4.98 11.49 -0.69
C ASP A 117 4.10 10.66 0.24
N VAL A 118 4.56 9.48 0.68
CA VAL A 118 3.87 8.68 1.70
C VAL A 118 3.84 9.42 3.03
N ALA A 119 4.98 9.98 3.47
CA ALA A 119 5.06 10.75 4.70
C ALA A 119 4.16 11.99 4.65
N LEU A 120 4.22 12.73 3.53
CA LEU A 120 3.39 13.90 3.30
C LEU A 120 1.90 13.53 3.29
N CYS A 121 1.52 12.43 2.65
CA CYS A 121 0.13 11.93 2.66
C CYS A 121 -0.38 11.71 4.08
N HIS A 122 0.41 11.06 4.96
CA HIS A 122 0.03 10.85 6.36
C HIS A 122 -0.16 12.17 7.12
N ILE A 123 0.70 13.16 6.90
CA ILE A 123 0.59 14.49 7.52
C ILE A 123 -0.68 15.18 7.03
N LEU A 124 -0.91 15.22 5.72
CA LEU A 124 -2.04 15.91 5.12
C LEU A 124 -3.39 15.32 5.58
N VAL A 125 -3.53 14.00 5.63
CA VAL A 125 -4.77 13.38 6.10
C VAL A 125 -4.97 13.50 7.60
N TYR A 126 -3.91 13.70 8.38
CA TYR A 126 -4.02 14.02 9.80
C TYR A 126 -4.50 15.46 10.00
N GLU A 127 -3.88 16.42 9.30
CA GLU A 127 -4.10 17.86 9.51
C GLU A 127 -5.40 18.37 8.87
N HIS A 128 -5.81 17.79 7.74
CA HIS A 128 -7.02 18.22 7.04
C HIS A 128 -8.28 17.68 7.72
N GLU A 129 -9.06 18.56 8.35
CA GLU A 129 -10.24 18.17 9.15
C GLU A 129 -11.26 17.34 8.36
N GLY A 130 -11.46 17.65 7.08
CA GLY A 130 -12.39 16.92 6.20
C GLY A 130 -11.85 15.59 5.63
N ALA A 131 -10.62 15.19 5.96
CA ALA A 131 -10.10 13.90 5.51
C ALA A 131 -10.83 12.76 6.23
N SER A 132 -11.24 11.76 5.48
CA SER A 132 -11.99 10.61 6.01
C SER A 132 -11.83 9.39 5.10
N GLY A 133 -12.01 8.20 5.67
CA GLY A 133 -11.96 6.96 4.90
C GLY A 133 -10.54 6.50 4.61
N ARG A 134 -10.34 6.04 3.38
CA ARG A 134 -9.15 5.33 2.92
C ARG A 134 -8.48 6.15 1.82
N TYR A 135 -7.16 6.13 1.73
CA TYR A 135 -6.39 6.87 0.72
C TYR A 135 -5.32 5.97 0.07
N LEU A 136 -5.53 5.56 -1.18
CA LEU A 136 -4.56 4.87 -2.01
C LEU A 136 -3.45 5.85 -2.40
N CYS A 137 -2.27 5.63 -1.84
CA CYS A 137 -1.11 6.49 -2.04
C CYS A 137 -0.21 5.86 -3.11
N SER A 138 -0.46 6.24 -4.36
CA SER A 138 0.22 5.73 -5.56
C SER A 138 0.43 6.85 -6.57
N SER A 139 1.63 6.94 -7.14
CA SER A 139 1.99 7.98 -8.13
C SER A 139 1.91 7.48 -9.57
N MET A 140 2.40 6.27 -9.82
CA MET A 140 2.47 5.67 -11.15
C MET A 140 2.20 4.18 -11.07
N VAL A 141 1.63 3.60 -12.13
CA VAL A 141 1.35 2.17 -12.23
C VAL A 141 2.06 1.64 -13.47
N ILE A 142 3.14 0.91 -13.24
CA ILE A 142 4.00 0.37 -14.30
C ILE A 142 4.25 -1.12 -14.10
N ASP A 143 4.61 -1.79 -15.19
CA ASP A 143 5.09 -3.17 -15.16
C ASP A 143 6.61 -3.25 -14.95
N HIS A 144 7.12 -4.47 -14.93
CA HIS A 144 8.54 -4.74 -14.73
C HIS A 144 9.40 -4.24 -15.90
N ASP A 145 8.94 -4.36 -17.14
CA ASP A 145 9.71 -3.96 -18.31
C ASP A 145 9.84 -2.43 -18.38
N GLU A 146 8.76 -1.72 -18.05
CA GLU A 146 8.76 -0.27 -17.86
C GLU A 146 9.72 0.16 -16.74
N LEU A 147 9.70 -0.54 -15.60
CA LEU A 147 10.63 -0.25 -14.49
C LEU A 147 12.08 -0.47 -14.90
N VAL A 148 12.40 -1.60 -15.55
CA VAL A 148 13.75 -1.91 -16.04
C VAL A 148 14.20 -0.90 -17.07
N SER A 149 13.32 -0.46 -17.96
CA SER A 149 13.61 0.61 -18.93
C SER A 149 14.01 1.92 -18.24
N ILE A 150 13.28 2.33 -17.19
CA ILE A 150 13.60 3.52 -16.40
C ILE A 150 14.95 3.37 -15.68
N LEU A 151 15.21 2.19 -15.10
CA LEU A 151 16.45 1.92 -14.36
C LEU A 151 17.68 1.82 -15.27
N SER A 152 17.52 1.28 -16.48
CA SER A 152 18.60 1.09 -17.47
C SER A 152 18.91 2.33 -18.31
N ALA A 153 18.06 3.37 -18.28
CA ALA A 153 18.30 4.65 -18.94
C ALA A 153 19.34 5.54 -18.23
N ARG A 154 20.06 5.01 -17.22
CA ARG A 154 21.10 5.67 -16.45
C ARG A 154 22.43 4.97 -16.62
#